data_AF-A0AAD7EQS9-F1
#
_entry.id   AF-A0AAD7EQS9-F1
#
_cell.length_a   1.000
_cell.length_b   1.000
_cell.length_c   1.000
_cell.angle_alpha   90.00
_cell.angle_beta   90.00
_cell.angle_gamma   90.00
#
_symmetry.space_group_name_H-M   'P 1'
#
loop_
_entity.id
_entity.type
_entity.pdbx_description
1 polymer ?
#
loop_
_entity_poly.entity_id
_entity_poly.type
_entity_poly.pdbx_seq_one_letter_code
_entity_poly.pdbx_strand_id
1 'polypeptide(L)'
;MLDPLGAVPVNGTLPSSFLASLSSNVNITTLSATPIYLFALIFLATLYPALAPAFPKTRQHAWILTTIAAAVMTFASLPFVLDYVKRGGVCGVLPRTDVAIAVNRFFQAYLTADLAVGFLFYRAQVGFLTGWVHHVVYIGIVEVAIRGGWAHVFCLAGVMELPTLLLGLSTLFPALRSNVLFALTFFATRICFHLLLIWDCLMRDHSSSYSDVIHSASSSYKDATPTPYAAIPTQAPALNMRVPALIMLSIFPLHAMWFKGCVAGFVRRYRAGHPSSAVGVDGKNGVETEKQRHPLAPDVHPDARSLAHHARVSPPPSSFAFLPTGAGEWGLRRLRALSSALLERGSMGQRWLGGPAGWVSTGGEDGGRWGVRNAILERLRQVRLRQQQLRRPGMARRMSAGLIAALTGKEVVNRGREELRKGKEALVEYVRGLA
;
A
#
# COMPACT_ATOMS: atom_id res chain seq x y z
N MET A 1 -38.28 37.12 -19.98
CA MET A 1 -39.01 35.84 -20.02
C MET A 1 -38.01 34.76 -19.61
N LEU A 2 -37.94 34.49 -18.31
CA LEU A 2 -37.01 33.51 -17.74
C LEU A 2 -37.84 32.26 -17.48
N ASP A 3 -37.56 31.19 -18.21
CA ASP A 3 -38.20 29.89 -17.94
C ASP A 3 -37.73 29.37 -16.58
N PRO A 4 -38.65 28.91 -15.71
CA PRO A 4 -38.28 28.33 -14.44
C PRO A 4 -37.53 27.03 -14.68
N LEU A 5 -36.29 26.96 -14.19
CA LEU A 5 -35.47 25.76 -14.13
C LEU A 5 -36.31 24.58 -13.64
N GLY A 6 -36.64 23.67 -14.55
CA GLY A 6 -37.44 22.48 -14.27
C GLY A 6 -36.81 21.67 -13.14
N ALA A 7 -37.61 21.44 -12.09
CA ALA A 7 -37.24 20.56 -10.99
C ALA A 7 -36.97 19.15 -11.53
N VAL A 8 -35.69 18.77 -11.58
CA VAL A 8 -35.27 17.39 -11.85
C VAL A 8 -35.73 16.56 -10.66
N PRO A 9 -36.62 15.56 -10.83
CA PRO A 9 -37.08 14.73 -9.73
C PRO A 9 -35.91 13.89 -9.19
N VAL A 10 -35.42 14.26 -8.00
CA VAL A 10 -34.44 13.49 -7.23
C VAL A 10 -35.16 12.32 -6.57
N ASN A 11 -35.56 11.33 -7.36
CA ASN A 11 -35.89 10.02 -6.80
C ASN A 11 -34.58 9.32 -6.43
N GLY A 12 -34.05 9.67 -5.26
CA GLY A 12 -32.77 9.20 -4.70
C GLY A 12 -32.77 7.74 -4.23
N THR A 13 -33.69 6.90 -4.71
CA THR A 13 -33.62 5.46 -4.44
C THR A 13 -32.55 4.85 -5.34
N LEU A 14 -31.50 4.29 -4.72
CA LEU A 14 -30.55 3.43 -5.44
C LEU A 14 -31.35 2.39 -6.22
N PRO A 15 -31.07 2.17 -7.52
CA PRO A 15 -31.81 1.22 -8.32
C PRO A 15 -31.84 -0.13 -7.61
N SER A 16 -33.02 -0.68 -7.34
CA SER A 16 -33.15 -2.01 -6.72
C SER A 16 -32.39 -3.09 -7.49
N SER A 17 -32.21 -2.89 -8.80
CA SER A 17 -31.34 -3.69 -9.67
C SER A 17 -29.85 -3.67 -9.28
N PHE A 18 -29.34 -2.56 -8.73
CA PHE A 18 -27.97 -2.46 -8.26
C PHE A 18 -27.75 -3.31 -7.02
N LEU A 19 -28.66 -3.23 -6.04
CA LEU A 19 -28.60 -4.08 -4.84
C LEU A 19 -28.80 -5.56 -5.18
N ALA A 20 -29.72 -5.87 -6.09
CA ALA A 20 -29.92 -7.24 -6.57
C ALA A 20 -28.68 -7.79 -7.33
N SER A 21 -27.98 -6.94 -8.08
CA SER A 21 -26.72 -7.30 -8.77
C SER A 21 -25.56 -7.48 -7.80
N LEU A 22 -25.53 -6.73 -6.69
CA LEU A 22 -24.57 -6.92 -5.61
C LEU A 22 -24.82 -8.24 -4.87
N SER A 23 -26.07 -8.60 -4.58
CA SER A 23 -26.39 -9.81 -3.83
C SER A 23 -26.25 -11.10 -4.66
N SER A 24 -26.61 -11.09 -5.94
CA SER A 24 -26.63 -12.30 -6.77
C SER A 24 -25.25 -12.74 -7.27
N ASN A 25 -24.26 -11.85 -7.25
CA ASN A 25 -22.97 -12.12 -7.89
C ASN A 25 -21.83 -12.43 -6.94
N VAL A 26 -21.89 -12.14 -5.62
CA VAL A 26 -20.78 -12.39 -4.68
C VAL A 26 -20.67 -13.89 -4.32
N ASN A 27 -20.50 -14.73 -5.33
CA ASN A 27 -19.99 -16.08 -5.16
C ASN A 27 -18.50 -15.98 -4.79
N ILE A 28 -18.18 -16.14 -3.51
CA ILE A 28 -16.80 -16.14 -2.97
C ILE A 28 -15.90 -17.15 -3.73
N THR A 29 -16.50 -18.20 -4.29
CA THR A 29 -15.86 -19.18 -5.17
C THR A 29 -15.19 -18.55 -6.40
N THR A 30 -15.69 -17.43 -6.93
CA THR A 30 -15.08 -16.72 -8.06
C THR A 30 -13.75 -16.04 -7.70
N LEU A 31 -13.58 -15.65 -6.43
CA LEU A 31 -12.37 -14.95 -5.97
C LEU A 31 -11.15 -15.90 -6.01
N SER A 32 -11.33 -17.13 -5.52
CA SER A 32 -10.29 -18.18 -5.52
C SER A 32 -10.10 -18.87 -6.87
N ALA A 33 -11.04 -18.71 -7.81
CA ALA A 33 -10.99 -19.41 -9.10
C ALA A 33 -10.03 -18.78 -10.12
N THR A 34 -9.52 -17.57 -9.86
CA THR A 34 -8.56 -16.95 -10.78
C THR A 34 -7.14 -17.47 -10.50
N PRO A 35 -6.44 -18.04 -11.50
CA PRO A 35 -5.10 -18.60 -11.31
C PRO A 35 -4.09 -17.53 -10.88
N ILE A 36 -4.27 -16.27 -11.31
CA ILE A 36 -3.42 -15.13 -10.92
C ILE A 36 -3.50 -14.86 -9.41
N TYR A 37 -4.71 -14.87 -8.84
CA TYR A 37 -4.90 -14.66 -7.39
C TYR A 37 -4.21 -15.76 -6.58
N LEU A 38 -4.44 -17.03 -6.95
CA LEU A 38 -3.84 -18.17 -6.25
C LEU A 38 -2.30 -18.15 -6.35
N PHE A 39 -1.77 -17.89 -7.54
CA PHE A 39 -0.34 -17.77 -7.76
C PHE A 39 0.26 -16.65 -6.90
N ALA A 40 -0.34 -15.46 -6.92
CA ALA A 40 0.10 -14.34 -6.10
C ALA A 40 0.02 -14.65 -4.59
N LEU A 41 -1.05 -15.32 -4.14
CA LEU A 41 -1.24 -15.69 -2.74
C LEU A 41 -0.16 -16.68 -2.27
N ILE A 42 0.10 -17.73 -3.04
CA ILE A 42 1.16 -18.72 -2.76
C ILE A 42 2.53 -18.04 -2.79
N PHE A 43 2.78 -17.20 -3.79
CA PHE A 43 4.03 -16.44 -3.89
C PHE A 43 4.27 -15.56 -2.66
N LEU A 44 3.29 -14.76 -2.23
CA LEU A 44 3.44 -13.90 -1.05
C LEU A 44 3.58 -14.71 0.25
N ALA A 45 2.81 -15.79 0.40
CA ALA A 45 2.87 -16.67 1.57
C ALA A 45 4.22 -17.41 1.69
N THR A 46 4.89 -17.70 0.57
CA THR A 46 6.22 -18.33 0.55
C THR A 46 7.35 -17.30 0.63
N LEU A 47 7.17 -16.11 0.06
CA LEU A 47 8.15 -15.02 0.10
C LEU A 47 8.30 -14.44 1.52
N TYR A 48 7.21 -14.29 2.26
CA TYR A 48 7.26 -13.78 3.63
C TYR A 48 8.26 -14.52 4.54
N PRO A 49 8.18 -15.85 4.74
CA PRO A 49 9.11 -16.58 5.60
C PRO A 49 10.54 -16.60 5.05
N ALA A 50 10.74 -16.41 3.74
CA ALA A 50 12.07 -16.28 3.16
C ALA A 50 12.73 -14.93 3.54
N LEU A 51 11.95 -13.85 3.61
CA LEU A 51 12.44 -12.50 3.93
C LEU A 51 12.46 -12.19 5.44
N ALA A 52 11.53 -12.75 6.22
CA ALA A 52 11.37 -12.44 7.65
C ALA A 52 12.67 -12.60 8.48
N PRO A 53 13.54 -13.61 8.26
CA PRO A 53 14.79 -13.74 9.01
C PRO A 53 15.77 -12.58 8.84
N ALA A 54 15.66 -11.79 7.77
CA ALA A 54 16.50 -10.62 7.53
C ALA A 54 16.15 -9.44 8.46
N PHE A 55 14.98 -9.47 9.10
CA PHE A 55 14.46 -8.39 9.91
C PHE A 55 14.28 -8.86 11.37
N PRO A 56 14.99 -8.29 12.36
CA PRO A 56 14.92 -8.79 13.72
C PRO A 56 13.68 -8.33 14.51
N LYS A 57 13.04 -7.22 14.10
CA LYS A 57 11.93 -6.63 14.87
C LYS A 57 10.58 -7.11 14.34
N THR A 58 9.67 -7.51 15.23
CA THR A 58 8.29 -7.88 14.88
C THR A 58 7.55 -6.77 14.11
N ARG A 59 7.84 -5.51 14.46
CA ARG A 59 7.31 -4.37 13.69
C ARG A 59 7.75 -4.42 12.24
N GLN A 60 9.01 -4.76 11.94
CA GLN A 60 9.49 -4.85 10.56
C GLN A 60 8.81 -5.98 9.80
N HIS A 61 8.52 -7.11 10.47
CA HIS A 61 7.79 -8.23 9.85
C HIS A 61 6.44 -7.83 9.28
N ALA A 62 5.68 -7.03 10.04
CA ALA A 62 4.38 -6.51 9.62
C ALA A 62 4.45 -5.58 8.38
N TRP A 63 5.64 -5.08 8.02
CA TRP A 63 5.82 -4.18 6.87
C TRP A 63 6.39 -4.87 5.64
N ILE A 64 6.77 -6.15 5.70
CA ILE A 64 7.39 -6.86 4.57
C ILE A 64 6.42 -6.94 3.39
N LEU A 65 5.26 -7.57 3.61
CA LEU A 65 4.26 -7.77 2.55
C LEU A 65 3.67 -6.43 2.08
N THR A 66 3.37 -5.53 3.01
CA THR A 66 2.88 -4.19 2.69
C THR A 66 3.84 -3.41 1.80
N THR A 67 5.15 -3.46 2.06
CA THR A 67 6.14 -2.74 1.24
C THR A 67 6.20 -3.32 -0.18
N ILE A 68 6.15 -4.65 -0.32
CA ILE A 68 6.16 -5.33 -1.63
C ILE A 68 4.90 -4.96 -2.41
N ALA A 69 3.73 -5.06 -1.77
CA ALA A 69 2.46 -4.75 -2.43
C ALA A 69 2.36 -3.27 -2.83
N ALA A 70 2.77 -2.36 -1.94
CA ALA A 70 2.81 -0.93 -2.24
C ALA A 70 3.75 -0.60 -3.40
N ALA A 71 4.90 -1.29 -3.49
CA ALA A 71 5.80 -1.17 -4.64
C ALA A 71 5.12 -1.60 -5.94
N VAL A 72 4.55 -2.81 -5.98
CA VAL A 72 3.86 -3.33 -7.17
C VAL A 72 2.74 -2.40 -7.60
N MET A 73 1.87 -1.96 -6.67
CA MET A 73 0.76 -1.04 -6.98
C MET A 73 1.25 0.30 -7.51
N THR A 74 2.27 0.89 -6.88
CA THR A 74 2.82 2.18 -7.31
C THR A 74 3.38 2.08 -8.73
N PHE A 75 4.21 1.07 -9.03
CA PHE A 75 4.81 0.94 -10.36
C PHE A 75 3.80 0.51 -11.43
N ALA A 76 2.90 -0.42 -11.12
CA ALA A 76 1.87 -0.87 -12.04
C ALA A 76 0.84 0.22 -12.37
N SER A 77 0.67 1.23 -11.51
CA SER A 77 -0.21 2.36 -11.75
C SER A 77 0.32 3.36 -12.79
N LEU A 78 1.65 3.42 -13.02
CA LEU A 78 2.27 4.46 -13.84
C LEU A 78 1.71 4.56 -15.27
N PRO A 79 1.48 3.45 -16.01
CA PRO A 79 0.86 3.53 -17.33
C PRO A 79 -0.53 4.16 -17.32
N PHE A 80 -1.32 3.91 -16.26
CA PHE A 80 -2.66 4.48 -16.10
C PHE A 80 -2.61 5.97 -15.76
N VAL A 81 -1.66 6.39 -14.90
CA VAL A 81 -1.41 7.81 -14.60
C VAL A 81 -0.95 8.56 -15.86
N LEU A 82 -0.10 7.95 -16.68
CA LEU A 82 0.33 8.55 -17.95
C LEU A 82 -0.84 8.77 -18.90
N ASP A 83 -1.75 7.80 -19.02
CA ASP A 83 -2.97 7.99 -19.82
C ASP A 83 -3.85 9.10 -19.25
N TYR A 84 -4.05 9.11 -17.93
CA TYR A 84 -4.86 10.13 -17.25
C TYR A 84 -4.35 11.54 -17.58
N VAL A 85 -3.03 11.75 -17.49
CA VAL A 85 -2.40 13.04 -17.82
C VAL A 85 -2.50 13.35 -19.32
N LYS A 86 -2.20 12.39 -20.19
CA LYS A 86 -2.16 12.62 -21.65
C LYS A 86 -3.54 12.81 -22.28
N ARG A 87 -4.54 12.13 -21.75
CA ARG A 87 -5.91 12.10 -22.30
C ARG A 87 -6.88 12.94 -21.45
N GLY A 88 -6.32 13.64 -20.47
CA GLY A 88 -6.98 14.70 -19.76
C GLY A 88 -7.99 14.26 -18.71
N GLY A 89 -8.07 12.99 -18.29
CA GLY A 89 -9.04 12.53 -17.28
C GLY A 89 -9.20 11.02 -17.11
N VAL A 90 -10.04 10.62 -16.15
CA VAL A 90 -10.39 9.22 -15.85
C VAL A 90 -11.03 8.55 -17.07
N CYS A 91 -11.93 9.23 -17.78
CA CYS A 91 -12.56 8.72 -19.01
C CYS A 91 -11.54 8.45 -20.13
N GLY A 92 -10.38 9.11 -20.08
CA GLY A 92 -9.28 8.90 -21.02
C GLY A 92 -8.41 7.69 -20.69
N VAL A 93 -8.51 7.11 -19.49
CA VAL A 93 -7.61 6.02 -19.08
C VAL A 93 -7.92 4.74 -19.85
N LEU A 94 -6.92 4.20 -20.56
CA LEU A 94 -7.13 2.96 -21.32
C LEU A 94 -7.37 1.80 -20.35
N PRO A 95 -8.43 0.98 -20.56
CA PRO A 95 -8.79 -0.07 -19.62
C PRO A 95 -7.69 -1.10 -19.37
N ARG A 96 -6.89 -1.46 -20.39
CA ARG A 96 -5.84 -2.50 -20.31
C ARG A 96 -6.30 -3.70 -19.46
N THR A 97 -7.48 -4.23 -19.78
CA THR A 97 -8.29 -5.06 -18.89
C THR A 97 -7.51 -6.20 -18.26
N ASP A 98 -6.68 -6.92 -19.03
CA ASP A 98 -5.91 -8.05 -18.51
C ASP A 98 -4.89 -7.63 -17.45
N VAL A 99 -4.12 -6.57 -17.72
CA VAL A 99 -3.13 -6.03 -16.78
C VAL A 99 -3.83 -5.45 -15.56
N ALA A 100 -4.91 -4.69 -15.76
CA ALA A 100 -5.66 -4.10 -14.67
C ALA A 100 -6.23 -5.19 -13.74
N ILE A 101 -6.88 -6.22 -14.29
CA ILE A 101 -7.41 -7.35 -13.51
C ILE A 101 -6.26 -8.08 -12.80
N ALA A 102 -5.15 -8.36 -13.48
CA ALA A 102 -4.02 -9.07 -12.87
C ALA A 102 -3.45 -8.33 -11.66
N VAL A 103 -3.24 -7.01 -11.78
CA VAL A 103 -2.73 -6.16 -10.69
C VAL A 103 -3.71 -6.09 -9.53
N ASN A 104 -5.01 -5.94 -9.82
CA ASN A 104 -6.06 -5.94 -8.79
C ASN A 104 -6.14 -7.30 -8.06
N ARG A 105 -6.03 -8.42 -8.79
CA ARG A 105 -6.01 -9.77 -8.19
C ARG A 105 -4.76 -10.00 -7.34
N PHE A 106 -3.60 -9.50 -7.75
CA PHE A 106 -2.40 -9.49 -6.92
C PHE A 106 -2.62 -8.70 -5.63
N PHE A 107 -3.24 -7.52 -5.71
CA PHE A 107 -3.52 -6.69 -4.54
C PHE A 107 -4.50 -7.38 -3.57
N GLN A 108 -5.57 -8.01 -4.06
CA GLN A 108 -6.46 -8.84 -3.23
C GLN A 108 -5.70 -9.99 -2.57
N ALA A 109 -4.83 -10.69 -3.30
CA ALA A 109 -4.02 -11.77 -2.75
C ALA A 109 -3.10 -11.28 -1.64
N TYR A 110 -2.53 -10.08 -1.78
CA TYR A 110 -1.78 -9.41 -0.71
C TYR A 110 -2.64 -9.16 0.53
N LEU A 111 -3.83 -8.57 0.39
CA LEU A 111 -4.71 -8.28 1.52
C LEU A 111 -5.05 -9.56 2.30
N THR A 112 -5.37 -10.64 1.58
CA THR A 112 -5.61 -11.96 2.20
C THR A 112 -4.36 -12.52 2.86
N ALA A 113 -3.21 -12.46 2.20
CA ALA A 113 -1.94 -12.94 2.75
C ALA A 113 -1.56 -12.17 4.02
N ASP A 114 -1.70 -10.85 4.03
CA ASP A 114 -1.36 -10.00 5.18
C ASP A 114 -2.28 -10.27 6.37
N LEU A 115 -3.57 -10.48 6.13
CA LEU A 115 -4.52 -10.90 7.18
C LEU A 115 -4.14 -12.28 7.76
N ALA A 116 -3.82 -13.25 6.91
CA ALA A 116 -3.46 -14.61 7.34
C ALA A 116 -2.12 -14.64 8.11
N VAL A 117 -1.08 -14.04 7.53
CA VAL A 117 0.25 -13.95 8.14
C VAL A 117 0.20 -13.07 9.40
N GLY A 118 -0.53 -11.96 9.36
CA GLY A 118 -0.74 -11.08 10.50
C GLY A 118 -1.44 -11.76 11.65
N PHE A 119 -2.45 -12.61 11.39
CA PHE A 119 -3.09 -13.41 12.42
C PHE A 119 -2.10 -14.36 13.11
N LEU A 120 -1.21 -14.98 12.34
CA LEU A 120 -0.30 -16.02 12.81
C LEU A 120 0.98 -15.49 13.48
N PHE A 121 1.58 -14.42 12.95
CA PHE A 121 2.94 -14.02 13.31
C PHE A 121 3.06 -12.66 14.01
N TYR A 122 2.17 -11.71 13.71
CA TYR A 122 2.28 -10.34 14.23
C TYR A 122 0.92 -9.70 14.53
N ARG A 123 0.01 -10.48 15.14
CA ARG A 123 -1.38 -10.05 15.42
C ARG A 123 -1.46 -8.70 16.15
N ALA A 124 -0.54 -8.46 17.08
CA ALA A 124 -0.47 -7.20 17.84
C ALA A 124 -0.07 -5.96 17.01
N GLN A 125 0.48 -6.16 15.81
CA GLN A 125 0.86 -5.07 14.90
C GLN A 125 -0.27 -4.70 13.93
N VAL A 126 -1.27 -5.58 13.75
CA VAL A 126 -2.42 -5.32 12.86
C VAL A 126 -3.52 -4.64 13.65
N GLY A 127 -3.62 -3.32 13.51
CA GLY A 127 -4.68 -2.53 14.14
C GLY A 127 -6.07 -2.95 13.66
N PHE A 128 -7.08 -2.87 14.53
CA PHE A 128 -8.46 -3.27 14.22
C PHE A 128 -9.01 -2.50 13.01
N LEU A 129 -9.04 -1.17 13.08
CA LEU A 129 -9.61 -0.34 12.03
C LEU A 129 -8.68 -0.23 10.81
N THR A 130 -7.39 0.06 11.05
CA THR A 130 -6.43 0.36 9.98
C THR A 130 -5.86 -0.87 9.29
N GLY A 131 -6.00 -2.06 9.88
CA GLY A 131 -5.53 -3.32 9.33
C GLY A 131 -6.69 -4.25 8.99
N TRP A 132 -7.35 -4.82 10.01
CA TRP A 132 -8.37 -5.87 9.82
C TRP A 132 -9.56 -5.39 8.98
N VAL A 133 -10.26 -4.35 9.45
CA VAL A 133 -11.44 -3.82 8.76
C VAL A 133 -11.06 -3.25 7.40
N HIS A 134 -9.98 -2.45 7.35
CA HIS A 134 -9.48 -1.87 6.11
C HIS A 134 -9.20 -2.93 5.03
N HIS A 135 -8.47 -4.01 5.34
CA HIS A 135 -8.14 -5.04 4.36
C HIS A 135 -9.38 -5.81 3.88
N VAL A 136 -10.29 -6.18 4.79
CA VAL A 136 -11.54 -6.87 4.42
C VAL A 136 -12.40 -6.01 3.50
N VAL A 137 -12.56 -4.73 3.82
CA VAL A 137 -13.32 -3.79 2.99
C VAL A 137 -12.68 -3.62 1.62
N TYR A 138 -11.35 -3.49 1.54
CA TYR A 138 -10.64 -3.36 0.26
C TYR A 138 -10.70 -4.61 -0.60
N ILE A 139 -10.73 -5.82 -0.02
CA ILE A 139 -10.97 -7.05 -0.80
C ILE A 139 -12.31 -6.94 -1.55
N GLY A 140 -13.36 -6.46 -0.87
CA GLY A 140 -14.68 -6.25 -1.46
C GLY A 140 -14.71 -5.13 -2.50
N ILE A 141 -14.10 -3.97 -2.21
CA ILE A 141 -14.03 -2.84 -3.14
C ILE A 141 -13.34 -3.23 -4.45
N VAL A 142 -12.22 -3.95 -4.37
CA VAL A 142 -11.48 -4.41 -5.55
C VAL A 142 -12.32 -5.40 -6.36
N GLU A 143 -13.08 -6.28 -5.68
CA GLU A 143 -13.96 -7.23 -6.38
C GLU A 143 -15.08 -6.50 -7.14
N VAL A 144 -15.70 -5.51 -6.50
CA VAL A 144 -16.70 -4.64 -7.14
C VAL A 144 -16.09 -3.90 -8.33
N ALA A 145 -14.86 -3.37 -8.19
CA ALA A 145 -14.17 -2.69 -9.27
C ALA A 145 -13.87 -3.62 -10.46
N ILE A 146 -13.42 -4.85 -10.23
CA ILE A 146 -13.18 -5.84 -11.29
C ILE A 146 -14.49 -6.15 -12.02
N ARG A 147 -15.56 -6.47 -11.29
CA ARG A 147 -16.85 -6.87 -11.87
C ARG A 147 -17.58 -5.73 -12.58
N GLY A 148 -17.41 -4.51 -12.10
CA GLY A 148 -17.95 -3.31 -12.74
C GLY A 148 -17.13 -2.82 -13.94
N GLY A 149 -16.04 -3.52 -14.32
CA GLY A 149 -15.16 -3.09 -15.40
C GLY A 149 -14.30 -1.85 -15.05
N TRP A 150 -14.23 -1.47 -13.78
CA TRP A 150 -13.49 -0.31 -13.25
C TRP A 150 -12.10 -0.67 -12.71
N ALA A 151 -11.59 -1.86 -13.00
CA ALA A 151 -10.27 -2.32 -12.55
C ALA A 151 -9.15 -1.31 -12.89
N HIS A 152 -9.23 -0.67 -14.06
CA HIS A 152 -8.27 0.34 -14.52
C HIS A 152 -8.31 1.63 -13.71
N VAL A 153 -9.50 2.05 -13.26
CA VAL A 153 -9.66 3.20 -12.34
C VAL A 153 -9.03 2.88 -10.98
N PHE A 154 -9.19 1.65 -10.49
CA PHE A 154 -8.50 1.21 -9.28
C PHE A 154 -6.97 1.17 -9.47
N CYS A 155 -6.49 0.69 -10.63
CA CYS A 155 -5.06 0.72 -10.94
C CYS A 155 -4.50 2.15 -11.03
N LEU A 156 -5.25 3.09 -11.61
CA LEU A 156 -4.90 4.53 -11.58
C LEU A 156 -4.74 5.03 -10.15
N ALA A 157 -5.70 4.70 -9.28
CA ALA A 157 -5.65 5.02 -7.85
C ALA A 157 -4.47 4.34 -7.11
N GLY A 158 -3.87 3.30 -7.68
CA GLY A 158 -2.72 2.58 -7.12
C GLY A 158 -1.48 3.45 -6.84
N VAL A 159 -1.33 4.60 -7.53
CA VAL A 159 -0.24 5.55 -7.25
C VAL A 159 -0.33 6.15 -5.83
N MET A 160 -1.51 6.11 -5.21
CA MET A 160 -1.73 6.51 -3.82
C MET A 160 -1.07 5.58 -2.79
N GLU A 161 -0.49 4.46 -3.22
CA GLU A 161 0.34 3.60 -2.38
C GLU A 161 1.79 4.08 -2.26
N LEU A 162 2.23 5.10 -3.03
CA LEU A 162 3.57 5.66 -2.93
C LEU A 162 3.96 6.11 -1.50
N PRO A 163 3.11 6.79 -0.72
CA PRO A 163 3.40 7.13 0.67
C PRO A 163 3.56 5.88 1.56
N THR A 164 2.75 4.83 1.31
CA THR A 164 2.84 3.55 2.01
C THR A 164 4.16 2.85 1.71
N LEU A 165 4.58 2.87 0.43
CA LEU A 165 5.87 2.34 0.00
C LEU A 165 7.02 3.03 0.74
N LEU A 166 7.01 4.36 0.81
CA LEU A 166 8.02 5.13 1.53
C LEU A 166 8.01 4.84 3.03
N LEU A 167 6.84 4.71 3.64
CA LEU A 167 6.70 4.36 5.05
C LEU A 167 7.21 2.94 5.35
N GLY A 168 6.88 1.98 4.49
CA GLY A 168 7.35 0.60 4.57
C GLY A 168 8.87 0.51 4.42
N LEU A 169 9.43 1.16 3.40
CA LEU A 169 10.89 1.24 3.22
C LEU A 169 11.59 1.87 4.43
N SER A 170 11.04 2.95 4.99
CA SER A 170 11.62 3.59 6.19
C SER A 170 11.49 2.73 7.45
N THR A 171 10.53 1.81 7.50
CA THR A 171 10.36 0.88 8.62
C THR A 171 11.30 -0.32 8.50
N LEU A 172 11.42 -0.88 7.29
CA LEU A 172 12.36 -1.96 7.00
C LEU A 172 13.82 -1.48 7.08
N PHE A 173 14.12 -0.30 6.54
CA PHE A 173 15.44 0.31 6.49
C PHE A 173 15.40 1.72 7.12
N PRO A 174 15.62 1.83 8.44
CA PRO A 174 15.54 3.12 9.16
C PRO A 174 16.43 4.23 8.60
N ALA A 175 17.52 3.87 7.90
CA ALA A 175 18.40 4.83 7.23
C ALA A 175 17.72 5.59 6.08
N LEU A 176 16.66 5.05 5.49
CA LEU A 176 15.90 5.67 4.40
C LEU A 176 14.79 6.62 4.90
N ARG A 177 14.69 6.83 6.21
CA ARG A 177 13.58 7.58 6.80
C ARG A 177 13.66 9.07 6.47
N SER A 178 12.68 9.56 5.71
CA SER A 178 12.44 10.99 5.50
C SER A 178 11.00 11.36 5.82
N ASN A 179 10.83 12.11 6.90
CA ASN A 179 9.52 12.58 7.36
C ASN A 179 8.87 13.57 6.36
N VAL A 180 9.68 14.42 5.74
CA VAL A 180 9.22 15.44 4.78
C VAL A 180 8.75 14.77 3.48
N LEU A 181 9.55 13.84 2.95
CA LEU A 181 9.20 13.12 1.71
C LEU A 181 7.91 12.33 1.89
N PHE A 182 7.76 11.63 3.01
CA PHE A 182 6.51 10.94 3.35
C PHE A 182 5.32 11.91 3.43
N ALA A 183 5.46 13.05 4.12
CA ALA A 183 4.37 14.02 4.27
C ALA A 183 3.93 14.62 2.93
N LEU A 184 4.89 15.02 2.10
CA LEU A 184 4.63 15.62 0.79
C LEU A 184 3.97 14.62 -0.16
N THR A 185 4.49 13.40 -0.23
CA THR A 185 3.88 12.35 -1.08
C THR A 185 2.50 11.96 -0.59
N PHE A 186 2.28 11.86 0.73
CA PHE A 186 0.96 11.60 1.30
C PHE A 186 -0.03 12.70 0.90
N PHE A 187 0.32 13.96 1.10
CA PHE A 187 -0.54 15.08 0.73
C PHE A 187 -0.84 15.08 -0.79
N ALA A 188 0.19 15.00 -1.63
CA ALA A 188 0.04 15.06 -3.07
C ALA A 188 -0.84 13.91 -3.62
N THR A 189 -0.60 12.67 -3.18
CA THR A 189 -1.29 11.50 -3.74
C THR A 189 -2.59 11.16 -3.01
N ARG A 190 -2.60 11.09 -1.67
CA ARG A 190 -3.78 10.64 -0.92
C ARG A 190 -4.79 11.73 -0.62
N ILE A 191 -4.40 13.01 -0.71
CA ILE A 191 -5.30 14.15 -0.50
C ILE A 191 -5.60 14.82 -1.84
N CYS A 192 -4.62 15.46 -2.49
CA CYS A 192 -4.87 16.24 -3.70
C CYS A 192 -5.32 15.36 -4.87
N PHE A 193 -4.53 14.35 -5.24
CA PHE A 193 -4.89 13.47 -6.36
C PHE A 193 -6.18 12.69 -6.11
N HIS A 194 -6.44 12.26 -4.87
CA HIS A 194 -7.71 11.62 -4.52
C HIS A 194 -8.93 12.54 -4.74
N LEU A 195 -8.85 13.80 -4.30
CA LEU A 195 -9.90 14.79 -4.56
C LEU A 195 -10.08 15.07 -6.05
N LEU A 196 -8.97 15.12 -6.81
CA LEU A 196 -9.02 15.27 -8.27
C LEU A 196 -9.73 14.09 -8.94
N LEU A 197 -9.47 12.85 -8.51
CA LEU A 197 -10.18 11.68 -9.04
C LEU A 197 -11.68 11.70 -8.71
N ILE A 198 -12.04 12.07 -7.48
CA ILE A 198 -13.45 12.24 -7.07
C ILE A 198 -14.12 13.31 -7.94
N TRP A 199 -13.49 14.47 -8.06
CA TRP A 199 -13.98 15.57 -8.89
C TRP A 199 -14.18 15.15 -10.34
N ASP A 200 -13.19 14.47 -10.92
CA ASP A 200 -13.24 14.04 -12.31
C ASP A 200 -14.36 13.03 -12.56
N CYS A 201 -14.52 12.03 -11.69
CA CYS A 201 -15.60 11.06 -11.79
C CYS A 201 -17.00 11.66 -11.57
N LEU A 202 -17.13 12.74 -10.77
CA LEU A 202 -18.43 13.39 -10.52
C LEU A 202 -18.80 14.43 -11.58
N MET A 203 -17.85 15.27 -11.98
CA MET A 203 -18.15 16.45 -12.82
C MET A 203 -18.15 16.13 -14.31
N ARG A 204 -17.30 15.22 -14.77
CA ARG A 204 -17.22 14.88 -16.21
C ARG A 204 -18.30 13.92 -16.68
N ASP A 205 -19.05 13.33 -15.76
CA ASP A 205 -20.26 12.55 -16.04
C ASP A 205 -21.39 13.43 -16.63
N HIS A 206 -21.32 14.75 -16.45
CA HIS A 206 -22.38 15.68 -16.84
C HIS A 206 -22.10 16.50 -18.11
N SER A 207 -20.84 16.68 -18.50
CA SER A 207 -20.50 17.81 -19.37
C SER A 207 -20.24 17.49 -20.84
N SER A 208 -19.98 16.24 -21.27
CA SER A 208 -19.49 16.04 -22.65
C SER A 208 -19.73 14.64 -23.24
N SER A 209 -20.42 14.62 -24.39
CA SER A 209 -19.86 14.06 -25.62
C SER A 209 -19.52 12.58 -25.72
N TYR A 210 -20.40 11.68 -25.23
CA TYR A 210 -20.46 10.35 -25.84
C TYR A 210 -21.10 10.43 -27.26
N SER A 211 -22.02 11.37 -27.46
CA SER A 211 -22.63 11.65 -28.76
C SER A 211 -21.59 12.05 -29.81
N ASP A 212 -20.65 12.94 -29.48
CA ASP A 212 -19.77 13.53 -30.50
C ASP A 212 -18.65 12.56 -30.94
N VAL A 213 -18.12 11.75 -30.01
CA VAL A 213 -17.12 10.72 -30.35
C VAL A 213 -17.75 9.59 -31.17
N ILE A 214 -18.97 9.17 -30.85
CA ILE A 214 -19.70 8.22 -31.70
C ILE A 214 -19.98 8.82 -33.07
N HIS A 215 -20.43 10.07 -33.16
CA HIS A 215 -20.70 10.70 -34.46
C HIS A 215 -19.44 10.87 -35.32
N SER A 216 -18.28 11.20 -34.73
CA SER A 216 -17.02 11.24 -35.49
C SER A 216 -16.52 9.85 -35.90
N ALA A 217 -16.63 8.84 -35.03
CA ALA A 217 -16.22 7.47 -35.35
C ALA A 217 -17.14 6.81 -36.40
N SER A 218 -18.44 7.06 -36.34
CA SER A 218 -19.41 6.52 -37.32
C SER A 218 -19.24 7.16 -38.71
N SER A 219 -18.80 8.43 -38.78
CA SER A 219 -18.55 9.07 -40.08
C SER A 219 -17.29 8.53 -40.75
N SER A 220 -16.28 8.10 -39.97
CA SER A 220 -15.03 7.57 -40.52
C SER A 220 -15.10 6.09 -40.94
N TYR A 221 -16.15 5.36 -40.55
CA TYR A 221 -16.26 3.91 -40.82
C TYR A 221 -17.14 3.57 -42.03
N LYS A 222 -17.78 4.55 -42.68
CA LYS A 222 -18.64 4.27 -43.84
C LYS A 222 -17.90 3.74 -45.08
N ASP A 223 -16.57 3.90 -45.15
CA ASP A 223 -15.79 3.52 -46.33
C ASP A 223 -14.79 2.36 -46.09
N ALA A 224 -14.73 1.79 -44.89
CA ALA A 224 -13.80 0.70 -44.59
C ALA A 224 -14.45 -0.68 -44.83
N THR A 225 -13.91 -1.43 -45.79
CA THR A 225 -14.30 -2.83 -46.06
C THR A 225 -14.28 -3.66 -44.77
N PRO A 226 -15.36 -4.41 -44.48
CA PRO A 226 -15.50 -5.14 -43.22
C PRO A 226 -14.42 -6.20 -43.09
N THR A 227 -13.48 -6.00 -42.16
CA THR A 227 -12.53 -7.04 -41.79
C THR A 227 -13.21 -8.01 -40.81
N PRO A 228 -13.07 -9.34 -41.00
CA PRO A 228 -13.79 -10.37 -40.23
C PRO A 228 -13.41 -10.46 -38.74
N TYR A 229 -12.54 -9.57 -38.23
CA TYR A 229 -12.13 -9.48 -36.82
C TYR A 229 -12.74 -8.27 -36.07
N ALA A 230 -13.56 -7.44 -36.72
CA ALA A 230 -14.04 -6.18 -36.14
C ALA A 230 -15.34 -6.29 -35.30
N ALA A 231 -15.85 -7.49 -35.03
CA ALA A 231 -17.09 -7.68 -34.27
C ALA A 231 -16.85 -7.98 -32.79
N ILE A 232 -16.02 -7.18 -32.10
CA ILE A 232 -16.11 -7.10 -30.64
C ILE A 232 -17.14 -6.01 -30.33
N PRO A 233 -18.26 -6.32 -29.67
CA PRO A 233 -19.28 -5.34 -29.33
C PRO A 233 -18.64 -4.22 -28.50
N THR A 234 -18.36 -3.11 -29.15
CA THR A 234 -17.67 -1.93 -28.63
C THR A 234 -18.62 -0.98 -27.92
N GLN A 235 -19.83 -1.44 -27.59
CA GLN A 235 -20.64 -0.81 -26.56
C GLN A 235 -20.07 -1.22 -25.21
N ALA A 236 -18.94 -0.62 -24.84
CA ALA A 236 -18.62 -0.48 -23.43
C ALA A 236 -19.84 0.23 -22.82
N PRO A 237 -20.64 -0.42 -21.96
CA PRO A 237 -21.78 0.22 -21.33
C PRO A 237 -21.26 1.50 -20.71
N ALA A 238 -21.91 2.64 -21.00
CA ALA A 238 -21.53 3.95 -20.47
C ALA A 238 -21.17 3.77 -18.99
N LEU A 239 -19.87 3.81 -18.68
CA LEU A 239 -19.40 3.39 -17.38
C LEU A 239 -19.98 4.39 -16.40
N ASN A 240 -20.91 3.93 -15.55
CA ASN A 240 -21.50 4.76 -14.52
C ASN A 240 -20.41 5.13 -13.50
N MET A 241 -19.67 6.21 -13.77
CA MET A 241 -18.52 6.68 -12.99
C MET A 241 -18.92 7.14 -11.59
N ARG A 242 -20.22 7.30 -11.33
CA ARG A 242 -20.77 7.63 -10.01
C ARG A 242 -20.44 6.56 -8.98
N VAL A 243 -20.47 5.27 -9.34
CA VAL A 243 -20.18 4.20 -8.38
C VAL A 243 -18.72 4.26 -7.91
N PRO A 244 -17.69 4.29 -8.78
CA PRO A 244 -16.32 4.58 -8.38
C PRO A 244 -16.17 5.88 -7.59
N ALA A 245 -16.86 6.96 -7.99
CA ALA A 245 -16.80 8.24 -7.28
C ALA A 245 -17.29 8.14 -5.83
N LEU A 246 -18.44 7.50 -5.60
CA LEU A 246 -19.03 7.29 -4.28
C LEU A 246 -18.12 6.42 -3.40
N ILE A 247 -17.52 5.38 -3.98
CA ILE A 247 -16.52 4.56 -3.28
C ILE A 247 -15.32 5.42 -2.87
N MET A 248 -14.73 6.18 -3.80
CA MET A 248 -13.59 7.07 -3.48
C MET A 248 -13.96 8.12 -2.42
N LEU A 249 -15.15 8.72 -2.53
CA LEU A 249 -15.66 9.68 -1.55
C LEU A 249 -15.78 9.07 -0.15
N SER A 250 -16.24 7.82 -0.04
CA SER A 250 -16.36 7.11 1.23
C SER A 250 -14.99 6.79 1.89
N ILE A 251 -13.94 6.62 1.10
CA ILE A 251 -12.58 6.33 1.56
C ILE A 251 -11.84 7.61 1.98
N PHE A 252 -12.15 8.75 1.36
CA PHE A 252 -11.44 10.01 1.60
C PHE A 252 -11.33 10.45 3.08
N PRO A 253 -12.38 10.35 3.92
CA PRO A 253 -12.29 10.69 5.34
C PRO A 253 -11.19 9.92 6.08
N LEU A 254 -10.94 8.66 5.72
CA LEU A 254 -9.88 7.84 6.29
C LEU A 254 -8.50 8.43 5.97
N HIS A 255 -8.27 8.82 4.72
CA HIS A 255 -7.01 9.45 4.30
C HIS A 255 -6.79 10.80 4.97
N ALA A 256 -7.84 11.63 5.08
CA ALA A 256 -7.77 12.91 5.77
C ALA A 256 -7.44 12.74 7.27
N MET A 257 -8.06 11.77 7.94
CA MET A 257 -7.78 11.44 9.33
C MET A 257 -6.32 11.01 9.54
N TRP A 258 -5.80 10.15 8.67
CA TRP A 258 -4.41 9.71 8.72
C TRP A 258 -3.43 10.87 8.48
N PHE A 259 -3.71 11.74 7.51
CA PHE A 259 -2.89 12.92 7.27
C PHE A 259 -2.84 13.85 8.49
N LYS A 260 -3.99 14.11 9.12
CA LYS A 260 -4.07 14.89 10.36
C LYS A 260 -3.20 14.27 11.46
N GLY A 261 -3.25 12.95 11.64
CA GLY A 261 -2.39 12.23 12.59
C GLY A 261 -0.89 12.41 12.29
N CYS A 262 -0.50 12.40 11.01
CA CYS A 262 0.88 12.63 10.60
C CYS A 262 1.35 14.04 10.95
N VAL A 263 0.56 15.07 10.60
CA VAL A 263 0.86 16.48 10.90
C VAL A 263 0.96 16.70 12.41
N ALA A 264 0.00 16.20 13.19
CA ALA A 264 0.03 16.30 14.66
C ALA A 264 1.31 15.66 15.24
N GLY A 265 1.72 14.51 14.69
CA GLY A 265 2.97 13.85 15.05
C GLY A 265 4.21 14.68 14.75
N PHE A 266 4.23 15.41 13.63
CA PHE A 266 5.33 16.33 13.30
C PHE A 266 5.37 17.54 14.23
N VAL A 267 4.23 18.19 14.46
CA VAL A 267 4.14 19.35 15.36
C VAL A 267 4.60 18.98 16.77
N ARG A 268 4.18 17.82 17.29
CA ARG A 268 4.61 17.34 18.61
C ARG A 268 6.12 17.14 18.70
N ARG A 269 6.74 16.52 17.68
CA ARG A 269 8.20 16.33 17.64
C ARG A 269 8.95 17.65 17.51
N TYR A 270 8.43 18.57 16.70
CA TYR A 270 9.02 19.89 16.54
C TYR A 270 9.03 20.67 17.86
N ARG A 271 7.90 20.68 18.59
CA ARG A 271 7.77 21.30 19.91
C ARG A 271 8.66 20.63 20.97
N ALA A 272 8.82 19.31 20.93
CA ALA A 272 9.71 18.61 21.87
C ALA A 272 11.19 18.95 21.63
N GLY A 273 11.58 19.24 20.38
CA GLY A 273 12.96 19.62 20.03
C GLY A 273 13.29 21.11 20.22
N HIS A 274 12.28 21.96 20.34
CA HIS A 274 12.42 23.37 20.69
C HIS A 274 11.71 23.57 22.01
N PRO A 275 12.33 23.18 23.15
CA PRO A 275 11.78 23.54 24.45
C PRO A 275 11.58 25.04 24.39
N SER A 276 10.31 25.47 24.32
CA SER A 276 9.99 26.88 24.25
C SER A 276 10.81 27.52 25.33
N SER A 277 11.65 28.47 24.95
CA SER A 277 12.22 29.44 25.87
C SER A 277 11.04 30.26 26.40
N ALA A 278 10.16 29.61 27.15
CA ALA A 278 9.26 30.21 28.12
C ALA A 278 10.17 30.72 29.24
N VAL A 279 11.03 31.65 28.86
CA VAL A 279 11.62 32.67 29.69
C VAL A 279 10.46 33.64 29.94
N GLY A 280 9.54 33.25 30.81
CA GLY A 280 9.12 34.21 31.83
C GLY A 280 10.29 34.21 32.81
N VAL A 281 11.03 35.29 33.05
CA VAL A 281 10.53 36.59 33.53
C VAL A 281 9.37 36.38 34.51
N ASP A 282 9.53 35.44 35.43
CA ASP A 282 8.90 35.55 36.75
C ASP A 282 9.68 36.61 37.54
N GLY A 283 9.32 37.86 37.27
CA GLY A 283 9.54 38.92 38.23
C GLY A 283 8.51 38.78 39.35
N LYS A 284 8.76 37.89 40.32
CA LYS A 284 8.42 38.06 41.76
C LYS A 284 8.76 36.82 42.59
N ASN A 285 9.85 36.95 43.34
CA ASN A 285 10.10 36.48 44.71
C ASN A 285 9.16 35.41 45.27
N GLY A 286 9.69 34.21 45.49
CA GLY A 286 9.03 33.20 46.32
C GLY A 286 9.84 31.91 46.36
N VAL A 287 10.67 31.76 47.40
CA VAL A 287 11.43 30.57 47.76
C VAL A 287 10.55 29.32 47.74
N GLU A 288 10.87 28.28 46.97
CA GLU A 288 10.61 26.89 47.40
C GLU A 288 11.33 25.79 46.59
N THR A 289 12.15 25.06 47.35
CA THR A 289 12.55 23.63 47.28
C THR A 289 12.74 22.91 45.94
N GLU A 290 14.02 22.72 45.65
CA GLU A 290 14.62 21.83 44.66
C GLU A 290 14.23 20.35 44.87
N LYS A 291 13.22 19.88 44.13
CA LYS A 291 12.87 18.45 44.04
C LYS A 291 13.50 17.84 42.79
N GLN A 292 14.60 17.10 43.01
CA GLN A 292 15.36 16.34 42.01
C GLN A 292 14.45 15.63 40.99
N ARG A 293 14.61 15.98 39.70
CA ARG A 293 13.97 15.25 38.59
C ARG A 293 14.93 14.21 38.02
N HIS A 294 14.46 12.97 38.04
CA HIS A 294 15.12 11.78 37.54
C HIS A 294 15.38 11.83 36.00
N PRO A 295 16.44 11.20 35.48
CA PRO A 295 16.77 11.21 34.05
C PRO A 295 15.72 10.46 33.21
N LEU A 296 15.33 11.08 32.09
CA LEU A 296 14.32 10.62 31.13
C LEU A 296 14.72 9.31 30.43
N ALA A 297 13.79 8.36 30.40
CA ALA A 297 13.87 7.11 29.66
C ALA A 297 13.67 7.31 28.14
N PRO A 298 14.28 6.46 27.28
CA PRO A 298 14.19 6.58 25.83
C PRO A 298 12.77 6.30 25.27
N ASP A 299 12.35 7.23 24.42
CA ASP A 299 11.19 7.30 23.52
C ASP A 299 10.33 6.05 23.28
N VAL A 300 9.13 6.06 23.87
CA VAL A 300 7.99 5.20 23.50
C VAL A 300 6.99 6.04 22.69
N HIS A 301 6.68 5.61 21.46
CA HIS A 301 5.68 6.25 20.59
C HIS A 301 4.27 6.19 21.24
N PRO A 302 3.44 7.25 21.16
CA PRO A 302 2.27 7.40 22.04
C PRO A 302 1.00 6.64 21.66
N ASP A 303 1.03 5.67 20.74
CA ASP A 303 -0.13 4.80 20.51
C ASP A 303 -0.17 3.61 21.48
N ALA A 304 0.94 3.27 22.12
CA ALA A 304 0.99 2.14 23.03
C ALA A 304 0.32 2.41 24.39
N ARG A 305 0.31 3.66 24.88
CA ARG A 305 -0.24 3.98 26.22
C ARG A 305 -1.77 4.08 26.25
N SER A 306 -2.41 4.56 25.18
CA SER A 306 -3.88 4.65 25.12
C SER A 306 -4.54 3.25 25.02
N LEU A 307 -3.89 2.30 24.34
CA LEU A 307 -4.34 0.90 24.29
C LEU A 307 -3.97 0.09 25.56
N ALA A 308 -2.83 0.39 26.20
CA ALA A 308 -2.43 -0.31 27.42
C ALA A 308 -3.30 0.04 28.65
N HIS A 309 -3.98 1.19 28.66
CA HIS A 309 -4.87 1.56 29.76
C HIS A 309 -6.26 0.86 29.68
N HIS A 310 -6.74 0.54 28.47
CA HIS A 310 -7.97 -0.24 28.30
C HIS A 310 -7.75 -1.75 28.48
N ALA A 311 -6.54 -2.26 28.24
CA ALA A 311 -6.22 -3.68 28.45
C ALA A 311 -6.03 -4.08 29.93
N ARG A 312 -6.00 -3.13 30.87
CA ARG A 312 -5.82 -3.39 32.32
C ARG A 312 -7.12 -3.53 33.11
N VAL A 313 -8.29 -3.35 32.51
CA VAL A 313 -9.59 -3.31 33.23
C VAL A 313 -10.46 -4.56 32.96
N SER A 314 -9.90 -5.61 32.36
CA SER A 314 -10.62 -6.88 32.21
C SER A 314 -9.80 -8.03 32.80
N PRO A 315 -10.29 -8.74 33.82
CA PRO A 315 -9.63 -9.97 34.26
C PRO A 315 -9.65 -10.96 33.08
N PRO A 316 -8.57 -11.74 32.89
CA PRO A 316 -8.54 -12.75 31.84
C PRO A 316 -9.60 -13.83 32.14
N PRO A 317 -10.32 -14.36 31.14
CA PRO A 317 -11.04 -15.60 31.32
C PRO A 317 -10.01 -16.70 31.62
N SER A 318 -10.05 -17.20 32.85
CA SER A 318 -9.29 -18.36 33.30
C SER A 318 -9.80 -19.59 32.55
N SER A 319 -9.19 -19.90 31.39
CA SER A 319 -9.08 -21.23 30.77
C SER A 319 -8.56 -21.11 29.33
N PHE A 320 -7.25 -20.85 29.14
CA PHE A 320 -6.54 -21.33 27.96
C PHE A 320 -5.12 -21.68 28.36
N ALA A 321 -4.85 -22.99 28.37
CA ALA A 321 -3.57 -23.56 28.73
C ALA A 321 -2.45 -23.00 27.86
N PHE A 322 -1.34 -22.73 28.55
CA PHE A 322 -0.02 -22.36 28.03
C PHE A 322 0.34 -23.18 26.77
N LEU A 323 0.46 -22.53 25.60
CA LEU A 323 1.13 -23.10 24.44
C LEU A 323 2.66 -22.95 24.62
N PRO A 324 3.46 -24.00 24.33
CA PRO A 324 4.89 -23.95 24.53
C PRO A 324 5.55 -22.99 23.53
N THR A 325 6.74 -22.51 23.89
CA THR A 325 7.63 -21.56 23.20
C THR A 325 8.12 -21.98 21.80
N GLY A 326 7.43 -22.90 21.12
CA GLY A 326 7.70 -23.37 19.76
C GLY A 326 6.74 -22.83 18.68
N ALA A 327 5.88 -21.86 18.99
CA ALA A 327 4.83 -21.36 18.08
C ALA A 327 5.33 -20.93 16.68
N GLY A 328 6.57 -20.42 16.59
CA GLY A 328 7.19 -20.06 15.31
C GLY A 328 7.50 -21.28 14.42
N GLU A 329 8.03 -22.36 15.00
CA GLU A 329 8.27 -23.60 14.25
C GLU A 329 6.97 -24.30 13.87
N TRP A 330 5.98 -24.26 14.76
CA TRP A 330 4.68 -24.90 14.53
C TRP A 330 3.91 -24.22 13.39
N GLY A 331 3.90 -22.88 13.35
CA GLY A 331 3.32 -22.10 12.26
C GLY A 331 4.02 -22.34 10.91
N LEU A 332 5.35 -22.40 10.89
CA LEU A 332 6.13 -22.68 9.68
C LEU A 332 5.90 -24.11 9.16
N ARG A 333 5.79 -25.12 10.03
CA ARG A 333 5.48 -26.50 9.62
C ARG A 333 4.07 -26.60 9.04
N ARG A 334 3.09 -25.91 9.64
CA ARG A 334 1.71 -25.91 9.17
C ARG A 334 1.54 -25.18 7.84
N LEU A 335 2.22 -24.04 7.65
CA LEU A 335 2.23 -23.33 6.37
C LEU A 335 2.94 -24.11 5.26
N ARG A 336 4.06 -24.80 5.56
CA ARG A 336 4.67 -25.71 4.58
C ARG A 336 3.73 -26.85 4.21
N ALA A 337 3.10 -27.49 5.21
CA ALA A 337 2.12 -28.55 4.96
C ALA A 337 0.93 -28.04 4.12
N LEU A 338 0.44 -26.83 4.38
CA LEU A 338 -0.66 -26.21 3.62
C LEU A 338 -0.22 -25.86 2.19
N SER A 339 0.99 -25.32 2.00
CA SER A 339 1.53 -25.04 0.67
C SER A 339 1.74 -26.32 -0.14
N SER A 340 2.23 -27.38 0.49
CA SER A 340 2.39 -28.69 -0.15
C SER A 340 1.05 -29.29 -0.52
N ALA A 341 0.05 -29.23 0.37
CA ALA A 341 -1.31 -29.72 0.09
C ALA A 341 -2.01 -28.93 -1.03
N LEU A 342 -1.80 -27.61 -1.11
CA LEU A 342 -2.34 -26.78 -2.19
C LEU A 342 -1.65 -27.03 -3.53
N LEU A 343 -0.33 -27.24 -3.53
CA LEU A 343 0.42 -27.62 -4.74
C LEU A 343 0.03 -29.03 -5.23
N GLU A 344 -0.18 -29.98 -4.32
CA GLU A 344 -0.68 -31.32 -4.66
C GLU A 344 -2.08 -31.25 -5.27
N ARG A 345 -2.98 -30.45 -4.70
CA ARG A 345 -4.36 -30.27 -5.20
C ARG A 345 -4.42 -29.55 -6.55
N GLY A 346 -3.47 -28.65 -6.82
CA GLY A 346 -3.29 -28.01 -8.13
C GLY A 346 -2.77 -28.98 -9.21
N SER A 347 -1.92 -29.95 -8.85
CA SER A 347 -1.42 -30.96 -9.78
C SER A 347 -2.43 -32.06 -10.12
N MET A 348 -3.48 -32.22 -9.31
CA MET A 348 -4.57 -33.18 -9.57
C MET A 348 -5.46 -32.78 -10.77
N GLY A 349 -5.39 -31.53 -11.25
CA GLY A 349 -6.15 -31.05 -12.40
C GLY A 349 -5.55 -31.34 -13.78
N GLN A 350 -4.34 -31.95 -13.86
CA GLN A 350 -3.69 -32.28 -15.13
C GLN A 350 -3.60 -33.78 -15.43
N ARG A 351 -4.28 -34.63 -14.66
CA ARG A 351 -4.18 -36.09 -14.80
C ARG A 351 -5.32 -36.68 -15.64
N TRP A 352 -5.51 -36.14 -16.85
CA TRP A 352 -6.29 -36.75 -17.93
C TRP A 352 -5.71 -36.31 -19.27
N LEU A 353 -4.62 -36.96 -19.69
CA LEU A 353 -4.18 -37.15 -21.07
C LEU A 353 -3.07 -38.21 -20.99
N GLY A 354 -3.35 -39.41 -21.49
CA GLY A 354 -2.55 -40.62 -21.28
C GLY A 354 -1.32 -40.74 -22.18
N GLY A 355 -0.45 -41.68 -21.82
CA GLY A 355 0.62 -42.19 -22.68
C GLY A 355 1.78 -42.82 -21.88
N PRO A 356 2.28 -44.03 -22.22
CA PRO A 356 2.92 -44.92 -21.25
C PRO A 356 4.45 -45.06 -21.41
N ALA A 357 5.02 -45.76 -20.42
CA ALA A 357 6.19 -46.63 -20.46
C ALA A 357 7.51 -46.12 -19.85
N GLY A 358 7.91 -46.88 -18.82
CA GLY A 358 9.30 -47.23 -18.51
C GLY A 358 10.08 -46.20 -17.72
N TRP A 359 10.56 -46.57 -16.54
CA TRP A 359 11.99 -46.83 -16.32
C TRP A 359 12.22 -47.19 -14.83
N VAL A 360 12.62 -48.45 -14.65
CA VAL A 360 13.65 -48.98 -13.74
C VAL A 360 13.59 -48.61 -12.25
N SER A 361 13.31 -49.64 -11.46
CA SER A 361 13.68 -49.77 -10.05
C SER A 361 15.11 -50.32 -9.92
N THR A 362 15.97 -49.61 -9.19
CA THR A 362 17.02 -50.12 -8.28
C THR A 362 17.15 -49.04 -7.18
N GLY A 363 16.98 -49.30 -5.88
CA GLY A 363 17.80 -50.16 -5.02
C GLY A 363 18.92 -49.33 -4.41
N GLY A 364 18.87 -48.98 -3.11
CA GLY A 364 20.04 -48.49 -2.37
C GLY A 364 19.83 -47.38 -1.33
N GLU A 365 19.78 -47.79 -0.06
CA GLU A 365 20.50 -47.20 1.09
C GLU A 365 20.12 -45.81 1.67
N ASP A 366 19.63 -45.88 2.91
CA ASP A 366 19.33 -44.82 3.88
C ASP A 366 20.55 -44.00 4.39
N GLY A 367 21.56 -43.76 3.55
CA GLY A 367 22.77 -43.01 3.93
C GLY A 367 22.75 -41.50 3.61
N GLY A 368 21.92 -41.04 2.67
CA GLY A 368 22.05 -39.70 2.07
C GLY A 368 21.41 -38.53 2.84
N ARG A 369 20.45 -38.81 3.74
CA ARG A 369 19.60 -37.75 4.31
C ARG A 369 20.29 -36.94 5.42
N TRP A 370 21.29 -37.52 6.10
CA TRP A 370 22.09 -36.80 7.11
C TRP A 370 23.14 -35.86 6.50
N GLY A 371 23.72 -36.24 5.35
CA GLY A 371 24.73 -35.43 4.67
C GLY A 371 24.18 -34.09 4.16
N VAL A 372 22.99 -34.10 3.55
CA VAL A 372 22.36 -32.88 3.01
C VAL A 372 21.98 -31.90 4.13
N ARG A 373 21.46 -32.41 5.25
CA ARG A 373 21.08 -31.57 6.40
C ARG A 373 22.29 -30.89 7.03
N ASN A 374 23.40 -31.61 7.19
CA ASN A 374 24.64 -31.05 7.73
C ASN A 374 25.32 -30.07 6.75
N ALA A 375 25.27 -30.35 5.44
CA ALA A 375 25.77 -29.43 4.41
C ALA A 375 24.99 -28.11 4.37
N ILE A 376 23.67 -28.15 4.57
CA ILE A 376 22.81 -26.95 4.66
C ILE A 376 23.13 -26.17 5.94
N LEU A 377 23.26 -26.83 7.08
CA LEU A 377 23.60 -26.18 8.35
C LEU A 377 24.98 -25.50 8.28
N GLU A 378 25.95 -26.14 7.64
CA GLU A 378 27.29 -25.58 7.49
C GLU A 378 27.31 -24.38 6.51
N ARG A 379 26.54 -24.44 5.41
CA ARG A 379 26.33 -23.26 4.55
C ARG A 379 25.66 -22.10 5.29
N LEU A 380 24.66 -22.37 6.13
CA LEU A 380 24.01 -21.32 6.94
C LEU A 380 24.95 -20.72 7.97
N ARG A 381 25.84 -21.52 8.57
CA ARG A 381 26.89 -21.07 9.49
C ARG A 381 27.91 -20.17 8.78
N GLN A 382 28.36 -20.56 7.58
CA GLN A 382 29.24 -19.77 6.72
C GLN A 382 28.61 -18.42 6.31
N VAL A 383 27.32 -18.39 5.93
CA VAL A 383 26.61 -17.14 5.62
C VAL A 383 26.51 -16.22 6.83
N ARG A 384 26.23 -16.78 8.02
CA ARG A 384 26.16 -15.99 9.27
C ARG A 384 27.52 -15.38 9.64
N LEU A 385 28.61 -16.11 9.45
CA LEU A 385 29.97 -15.62 9.66
C LEU A 385 30.36 -14.53 8.64
N ARG A 386 30.00 -14.68 7.36
CA ARG A 386 30.18 -13.62 6.35
C ARG A 386 29.37 -12.37 6.68
N GLN A 387 28.14 -12.51 7.16
CA GLN A 387 27.33 -11.37 7.61
C GLN A 387 27.92 -10.67 8.85
N GLN A 388 28.55 -11.42 9.78
CA GLN A 388 29.29 -10.83 10.89
C GLN A 388 30.56 -10.11 10.44
N GLN A 389 31.27 -10.61 9.42
CA GLN A 389 32.43 -9.93 8.84
C GLN A 389 32.04 -8.64 8.10
N LEU A 390 30.90 -8.64 7.39
CA LEU A 390 30.35 -7.45 6.72
C LEU A 390 29.79 -6.40 7.70
N ARG A 391 29.58 -6.76 8.97
CA ARG A 391 29.25 -5.83 10.07
C ARG A 391 30.46 -5.09 10.63
N ARG A 392 31.64 -5.17 10.00
CA ARG A 392 32.75 -4.25 10.34
C ARG A 392 32.34 -2.82 9.97
N PRO A 393 32.30 -1.89 10.95
CA PRO A 393 31.65 -0.57 10.83
C PRO A 393 32.29 0.43 9.84
N GLY A 394 33.31 0.01 9.07
CA GLY A 394 34.08 0.88 8.18
C GLY A 394 33.49 1.04 6.76
N MET A 395 32.85 0.01 6.20
CA MET A 395 32.43 0.03 4.79
C MET A 395 31.05 0.68 4.58
N ALA A 396 30.10 0.41 5.49
CA ALA A 396 28.78 1.04 5.48
C ALA A 396 28.83 2.56 5.69
N ARG A 397 29.82 3.09 6.45
CA ARG A 397 30.02 4.54 6.63
C ARG A 397 30.52 5.23 5.36
N ARG A 398 31.30 4.55 4.52
CA ARG A 398 31.84 5.13 3.27
C ARG A 398 30.76 5.19 2.18
N MET A 399 29.93 4.15 2.07
CA MET A 399 28.83 4.13 1.09
C MET A 399 27.69 5.10 1.47
N SER A 400 27.37 5.25 2.76
CA SER A 400 26.37 6.24 3.19
C SER A 400 26.86 7.68 3.04
N ALA A 401 28.14 7.97 3.28
CA ALA A 401 28.70 9.29 3.07
C ALA A 401 28.67 9.71 1.58
N GLY A 402 29.00 8.81 0.65
CA GLY A 402 28.94 9.07 -0.79
C GLY A 402 27.51 9.31 -1.30
N LEU A 403 26.54 8.52 -0.83
CA LEU A 403 25.14 8.66 -1.22
C LEU A 403 24.47 9.89 -0.58
N ILE A 404 24.82 10.23 0.67
CA ILE A 404 24.37 11.47 1.32
C ILE A 404 24.99 12.68 0.61
N ALA A 405 26.25 12.64 0.20
CA ALA A 405 26.87 13.74 -0.57
C ALA A 405 26.19 13.93 -1.95
N ALA A 406 25.84 12.83 -2.63
CA ALA A 406 25.14 12.87 -3.91
C ALA A 406 23.68 13.34 -3.81
N LEU A 407 22.97 13.00 -2.72
CA LEU A 407 21.55 13.32 -2.55
C LEU A 407 21.29 14.61 -1.77
N THR A 408 22.21 15.08 -0.93
CA THR A 408 21.98 16.29 -0.13
C THR A 408 22.27 17.59 -0.86
N GLY A 409 22.89 17.55 -2.06
CA GLY A 409 23.04 18.72 -2.93
C GLY A 409 23.33 19.99 -2.14
N LYS A 410 24.25 19.91 -1.15
CA LYS A 410 24.46 20.99 -0.19
C LYS A 410 24.82 22.29 -0.91
N GLU A 411 25.50 22.18 -2.05
CA GLU A 411 25.76 23.30 -2.95
C GLU A 411 24.51 23.88 -3.58
N VAL A 412 23.53 23.08 -4.01
CA VAL A 412 22.29 23.57 -4.62
C VAL A 412 21.42 24.29 -3.58
N VAL A 413 21.33 23.74 -2.37
CA VAL A 413 20.58 24.36 -1.25
C VAL A 413 21.28 25.64 -0.77
N ASN A 414 22.61 25.66 -0.70
CA ASN A 414 23.36 26.86 -0.32
C ASN A 414 23.31 27.93 -1.42
N ARG A 415 23.37 27.54 -2.70
CA ARG A 415 23.22 28.45 -3.84
C ARG A 415 21.81 29.06 -3.87
N GLY A 416 20.77 28.27 -3.58
CA GLY A 416 19.41 28.79 -3.46
C GLY A 416 19.22 29.78 -2.29
N ARG A 417 19.87 29.55 -1.13
CA ARG A 417 19.84 30.52 -0.02
C ARG A 417 20.55 31.83 -0.35
N GLU A 418 21.66 31.75 -1.07
CA GLU A 418 22.43 32.93 -1.45
C GLU A 418 21.69 33.79 -2.47
N GLU A 419 21.04 33.18 -3.47
CA GLU A 419 20.19 33.90 -4.42
C GLU A 419 18.98 34.54 -3.74
N LEU A 420 18.38 33.89 -2.74
CA LEU A 420 17.30 34.49 -1.95
C LEU A 420 17.76 35.68 -1.10
N ARG A 421 19.01 35.63 -0.58
CA ARG A 421 19.62 36.73 0.17
C ARG A 421 19.86 37.94 -0.74
N LYS A 422 20.46 37.72 -1.92
CA LYS A 422 20.65 38.76 -2.94
C LYS A 422 19.33 39.38 -3.39
N GLY A 423 18.30 38.57 -3.61
CA GLY A 423 16.97 39.06 -3.97
C GLY A 423 16.35 39.97 -2.89
N LYS A 424 16.55 39.63 -1.60
CA LYS A 424 16.13 40.50 -0.50
C LYS A 424 16.90 41.81 -0.44
N GLU A 425 18.21 41.77 -0.64
CA GLU A 425 19.05 42.97 -0.64
C GLU A 425 18.71 43.92 -1.80
N ALA A 426 18.49 43.37 -2.99
CA ALA A 426 18.03 44.14 -4.15
C ALA A 426 16.66 44.78 -3.93
N LEU A 427 15.72 44.07 -3.27
CA LEU A 427 14.42 44.62 -2.93
C LEU A 427 14.52 45.76 -1.92
N VAL A 428 15.41 45.66 -0.94
CA VAL A 428 15.66 46.70 0.06
C VAL A 428 16.27 47.94 -0.58
N GLU A 429 17.23 47.79 -1.50
CA GLU A 429 17.78 48.92 -2.27
C GLU A 429 16.73 49.57 -3.16
N TYR A 430 15.90 48.79 -3.84
CA TYR A 430 14.82 49.32 -4.68
C TYR A 430 13.82 50.15 -3.85
N VAL A 431 13.40 49.65 -2.68
CA VAL A 431 12.50 50.39 -1.78
C VAL A 431 13.17 51.65 -1.24
N ARG A 432 14.47 51.61 -0.95
CA ARG A 432 15.22 52.79 -0.48
C ARG A 432 15.41 53.84 -1.57
N GLY A 433 15.47 53.46 -2.85
CA GLY A 433 15.54 54.39 -3.97
C GLY A 433 14.21 55.05 -4.34
N LEU A 434 13.09 54.52 -3.85
CA LEU A 434 11.75 55.09 -4.02
C LEU A 434 11.36 56.08 -2.91
N ALA A 435 12.11 56.12 -1.82
CA ALA A 435 11.94 57.03 -0.69
C ALA A 435 12.98 58.17 -0.77
#